data_AF-A0A2P6GEC1-F1
#
_entry.id   AF-A0A2P6GEC1-F1
#
_cell.length_a   1.000
_cell.length_b   1.000
_cell.length_c   1.000
_cell.angle_alpha   90.00
_cell.angle_beta   90.00
_cell.angle_gamma   90.00
#
_symmetry.space_group_name_H-M   'P 1'
#
loop_
_entity.id
_entity.type
_entity.pdbx_description
1 polymer ?
#
loop_
_entity_poly.entity_id
_entity_poly.type
_entity_poly.pdbx_seq_one_letter_code
_entity_poly.pdbx_strand_id
1 'polypeptide(L)' 'MNEKLIKIIKFNKDGLVPAIAQQHNTGEVLMLAWMNKDSIQQTLTTKQVCYWSRSRQKLWRKGETS' A
#
# COMPACT_ATOMS: atom_id res chain seq x y z
N MET A 1 -9.14 15.46 -1.76
CA MET A 1 -9.68 14.15 -2.23
C MET A 1 -9.06 12.98 -1.46
N ASN A 2 -7.73 12.84 -1.46
CA ASN A 2 -7.03 11.69 -0.86
C ASN A 2 -7.26 11.50 0.65
N GLU A 3 -7.32 12.58 1.44
CA GLU A 3 -7.53 12.46 2.90
C GLU A 3 -8.89 11.85 3.28
N LYS A 4 -9.95 12.13 2.50
CA LYS A 4 -11.27 11.53 2.75
C LYS A 4 -11.24 10.01 2.54
N LEU A 5 -10.51 9.55 1.52
CA LEU A 5 -10.35 8.12 1.22
C LEU A 5 -9.54 7.41 2.30
N ILE A 6 -8.48 8.03 2.81
CA ILE A 6 -7.66 7.42 3.86
C ILE A 6 -8.45 7.29 5.18
N LYS A 7 -9.32 8.25 5.50
CA LYS A 7 -10.12 8.22 6.74
C LYS A 7 -11.11 7.07 6.82
N ILE A 8 -11.57 6.52 5.68
CA ILE A 8 -12.52 5.39 5.68
C ILE A 8 -11.83 4.02 5.78
N ILE A 9 -10.49 3.99 5.68
CA ILE A 9 -9.73 2.74 5.76
C ILE A 9 -9.66 2.29 7.22
N LYS A 10 -10.06 1.04 7.46
CA LYS A 10 -9.93 0.40 8.77
C LYS A 10 -8.54 -0.22 8.89
N PHE A 11 -7.65 0.48 9.59
CA PHE A 11 -6.35 -0.06 9.97
C PHE A 11 -6.48 -1.03 11.15
N ASN A 12 -5.59 -2.00 11.22
CA ASN A 12 -5.45 -2.87 12.38
C ASN A 12 -4.77 -2.12 13.56
N LYS A 13 -4.57 -2.82 14.68
CA LYS A 13 -3.92 -2.28 15.88
C LYS A 13 -2.50 -1.74 15.65
N ASP A 14 -1.82 -2.19 14.60
CA ASP A 14 -0.45 -1.79 14.25
C ASP A 14 -0.45 -0.63 13.25
N GLY A 15 -1.62 -0.05 12.92
CA GLY A 15 -1.75 1.02 11.94
C GLY A 15 -1.60 0.56 10.48
N LEU A 16 -1.84 -0.73 10.20
CA LEU A 16 -1.64 -1.36 8.90
C LEU A 16 -2.94 -1.89 8.29
N VAL A 17 -2.99 -1.94 6.95
CA VAL A 17 -4.05 -2.58 6.17
C VAL A 17 -3.43 -3.53 5.14
N PRO A 18 -4.01 -4.73 4.90
CA PRO A 18 -3.57 -5.59 3.81
C PRO A 18 -3.94 -4.97 2.46
N ALA A 19 -3.01 -5.03 1.51
CA ALA A 19 -3.19 -4.54 0.14
C ALA A 19 -2.88 -5.67 -0.85
N ILE A 20 -3.82 -5.91 -1.77
CA ILE A 20 -3.67 -6.87 -2.86
C ILE A 20 -3.33 -6.11 -4.13
N ALA A 21 -2.19 -6.45 -4.74
CA ALA A 21 -1.92 -6.04 -6.11
C ALA A 21 -2.54 -7.06 -7.05
N GLN A 22 -3.37 -6.57 -7.96
CA GLN A 22 -4.08 -7.38 -8.94
C GLN A 22 -3.75 -6.86 -10.34
N GLN A 23 -3.57 -7.78 -11.27
CA GLN A 23 -3.37 -7.48 -12.66
C GLN A 23 -4.66 -6.91 -13.27
N HIS A 24 -4.57 -5.71 -13.84
CA HIS A 24 -5.74 -4.89 -14.19
C HIS A 24 -6.67 -5.50 -15.25
N ASN A 25 -6.14 -6.35 -16.14
CA ASN A 25 -6.90 -6.93 -17.25
C ASN A 25 -7.35 -8.38 -17.00
N THR A 26 -6.53 -9.20 -16.33
CA THR A 26 -6.83 -10.61 -16.08
C THR A 26 -7.50 -10.84 -14.73
N GLY A 27 -7.38 -9.91 -13.78
CA GLY A 27 -7.79 -10.13 -12.41
C GLY A 27 -6.85 -11.06 -11.63
N GLU A 28 -5.70 -11.43 -12.19
CA GLU A 28 -4.72 -12.26 -11.49
C GLU A 28 -4.20 -11.55 -10.24
N VAL A 29 -4.19 -12.25 -9.10
CA VAL A 29 -3.61 -11.74 -7.86
C VAL A 29 -2.10 -11.90 -7.92
N LEU A 30 -1.38 -10.77 -7.96
CA LEU A 30 0.07 -10.74 -8.13
C LEU A 30 0.80 -10.82 -6.79
N MET A 31 0.30 -10.12 -5.76
CA MET A 31 0.92 -10.12 -4.43
C MET A 31 -0.02 -9.58 -3.34
N LEU A 32 0.27 -9.98 -2.10
CA LEU A 32 -0.23 -9.36 -0.88
C LEU A 32 0.92 -8.60 -0.20
N ALA A 33 0.65 -7.38 0.25
CA ALA A 33 1.56 -6.62 1.11
C ALA A 33 0.78 -5.82 2.16
N TRP A 34 1.51 -5.07 2.98
CA TRP A 34 0.93 -4.19 4.00
C TRP A 34 1.13 -2.74 3.60
N MET A 35 0.17 -1.89 3.96
CA MET A 35 0.26 -0.46 3.78
C MET A 35 -0.07 0.24 5.10
N ASN A 36 0.64 1.32 5.40
CA ASN A 36 0.29 2.25 6.46
C ASN A 36 -0.29 3.53 5.82
N LYS A 37 -0.72 4.50 6.64
CA LYS A 37 -1.26 5.76 6.14
C LYS A 37 -0.34 6.47 5.13
N ASP A 38 0.96 6.52 5.43
CA ASP A 38 1.93 7.23 4.60
C ASP A 38 2.17 6.54 3.26
N SER A 39 2.25 5.21 3.24
CA SER A 39 2.45 4.45 2.01
C SER A 39 1.24 4.56 1.07
N ILE A 40 0.02 4.66 1.62
CA ILE A 40 -1.20 4.94 0.85
C ILE A 40 -1.17 6.36 0.30
N GLN A 41 -0.84 7.35 1.14
CA GLN A 41 -0.73 8.73 0.71
C GLN A 41 0.28 8.89 -0.43
N GLN A 42 1.46 8.27 -0.32
CA GLN A 42 2.45 8.29 -1.39
C GLN A 42 1.92 7.61 -2.66
N THR A 43 1.31 6.43 -2.56
CA THR A 43 0.74 5.72 -3.71
C THR A 43 -0.28 6.58 -4.45
N LEU A 44 -1.18 7.24 -3.72
CA LEU A 44 -2.22 8.09 -4.33
C LEU A 44 -1.64 9.36 -4.97
N THR A 45 -0.59 9.93 -4.37
CA THR A 45 0.09 11.14 -4.86
C THR A 45 0.96 10.85 -6.09
N THR A 46 1.83 9.84 -6.03
CA THR A 46 2.83 9.57 -7.07
C THR A 46 2.31 8.68 -8.20
N LYS A 47 1.19 8.00 -7.99
CA LYS A 47 0.68 6.93 -8.87
C LYS A 47 1.62 5.74 -9.02
N GLN A 48 2.58 5.60 -8.10
CA GLN A 48 3.49 4.46 -8.01
C GLN A 48 3.24 3.75 -6.68
N VAL A 49 3.12 2.42 -6.70
CA VAL A 49 2.76 1.68 -5.50
C VAL A 49 3.88 1.70 -4.44
N CYS A 50 3.50 2.09 -3.23
CA CYS A 50 4.36 2.14 -2.06
C CYS A 50 3.75 1.32 -0.92
N TYR A 51 4.50 0.36 -0.41
CA TYR A 51 4.11 -0.52 0.69
C TYR A 51 4.87 -0.18 1.97
N TRP A 52 4.42 -0.75 3.07
CA TRP A 52 5.11 -0.74 4.36
C TRP A 52 5.77 -2.10 4.61
N SER A 53 7.10 -2.10 4.72
CA SER A 53 7.85 -3.29 5.13
C SER A 53 7.77 -3.45 6.64
N ARG A 54 7.05 -4.47 7.12
CA ARG A 54 6.93 -4.76 8.56
C ARG A 54 8.26 -5.18 9.20
N SER A 55 9.11 -5.89 8.47
CA SER A 55 10.42 -6.33 8.97
C SER A 55 11.45 -5.20 9.00
N ARG A 56 11.42 -4.31 8.00
CA ARG A 56 12.38 -3.19 7.89
C ARG A 56 11.86 -1.89 8.50
N GLN A 57 10.60 -1.86 8.95
CA GLN A 57 9.90 -0.70 9.51
C GLN A 57 10.10 0.57 8.63
N LYS A 58 9.95 0.41 7.32
CA LYS A 58 10.13 1.50 6.35
C LYS A 58 9.21 1.37 5.14
N LEU A 59 9.03 2.49 4.45
CA LEU A 59 8.41 2.53 3.13
C LEU A 59 9.27 1.74 2.12
N TRP A 60 8.59 1.02 1.24
CA TRP A 60 9.20 0.28 0.15
C TRP A 60 8.39 0.51 -1.12
N ARG A 61 8.98 1.18 -2.12
CA ARG A 61 8.34 1.29 -3.42
C ARG A 61 8.65 0.05 -4.23
N LYS A 62 7.63 -0.52 -4.86
CA LYS A 62 7.81 -1.71 -5.69
C LYS A 62 8.80 -1.38 -6.81
N GLY A 63 9.91 -2.10 -6.86
CA GLY A 63 11.00 -1.89 -7.82
C GLY A 63 12.25 -1.17 -7.29
N GLU A 64 12.24 -0.63 -6.07
CA GLU A 64 13.44 0.01 -5.47
C GLU A 64 14.53 -0.99 -5.07
N THR A 65 14.17 -2.26 -4.87
CA THR A 65 15.13 -3.36 -4.66
C THR A 65 14.39 -4.66 -4.98
N SER A 66 14.92 -5.43 -5.93
CA SER A 66 14.50 -6.79 -6.25
C SER A 66 15.52 -7.77 -5.68
#